data_AF-A0A5E4MPW4-F1
#
_entry.id   AF-A0A5E4MPW4-F1
#
_cell.length_a   1.000
_cell.length_b   1.000
_cell.length_c   1.000
_cell.angle_alpha   90.00
_cell.angle_beta   90.00
_cell.angle_gamma   90.00
#
_symmetry.space_group_name_H-M   'P 1'
#
loop_
_entity.id
_entity.type
_entity.pdbx_description
1 polymer ?
#
loop_
_entity_poly.entity_id
_entity_poly.type
_entity_poly.pdbx_seq_one_letter_code
_entity_poly.pdbx_strand_id
1 'polypeptide(L)'
;MNFTSRLIWFLQISDLHLSIFHDWKRVTELKEFCELTLDTIKPAAVLVSGDLTDAKKKNGIGSTQYEGEWLAYHNVLTSKKVSEKTKWLDIRGNHDSFDVKNLDSPNNFYRKYSKQGQSHPRSYKYKVTNDAGMSLNFIAIDACLDPGPKRPFNFIGNLDDDEIFQLNYLANNTNDPIVWFGHYPTSCIFTAGSKTVRSIIGDNPMSIAYLCGHLHTLGGLVPHMYTIQDEGFAELELGDWKDERMFRLLAFDHGSFTFIDIRHGQWPIILVTYPKIPWLTIRNMETDENLKTNNKYIRILAFSIDPIKHVLVQIDEEYKWVNCSNIEGSPLYVTEWDSNRYSRGLHVINVKVEDIQGRIHEVSQAFSLDNSKPTLKLFSQWPLNVYFPDVLFMMFVIASLANLLPLIVYRFVSKCTKYRVNYNTKSSLIDRYSRKMILLSSVNRVFYPLLLFYVYLCIGPWAVGELVTDLLGWVFPWGIYIKGRLVKDSFIYAYGFGQIVTFQLPLNCILCDRLNKKMQILPNMQYTFFTSPYIYIDMIFFILIIWQIVCCLWFFGAYGWIATIFGPLKTWSIFIALWLWNEIRKISINELRCATGAMEKLNQN
;
A
#
# COMPACT_ATOMS: atom_id res chain seq x y z
N MET A 1 -36.15 12.32 26.29
CA MET A 1 -35.19 12.64 25.20
C MET A 1 -35.15 11.45 24.26
N ASN A 2 -35.16 11.67 22.95
CA ASN A 2 -34.91 10.59 21.99
C ASN A 2 -33.39 10.38 21.89
N PHE A 3 -32.85 9.40 22.62
CA PHE A 3 -31.40 9.17 22.74
C PHE A 3 -30.73 8.70 21.44
N THR A 4 -31.51 8.29 20.43
CA THR A 4 -31.00 7.73 19.17
C THR A 4 -31.21 8.66 17.96
N SER A 5 -31.85 9.83 18.15
CA SER A 5 -32.20 10.73 17.04
C SER A 5 -30.98 11.25 16.26
N ARG A 6 -29.83 11.42 16.93
CA ARG A 6 -28.58 11.90 16.32
C ARG A 6 -27.50 10.84 16.27
N LEU A 7 -27.88 9.59 16.02
CA LEU A 7 -26.99 8.45 15.95
C LEU A 7 -27.15 7.72 14.60
N ILE A 8 -26.02 7.46 13.94
CA ILE A 8 -25.91 6.53 12.80
C ILE A 8 -24.67 5.66 13.02
N TRP A 9 -24.82 4.34 12.91
CA TRP A 9 -23.69 3.41 12.88
C TRP A 9 -23.65 2.62 11.56
N PHE A 10 -22.44 2.28 11.14
CA PHE A 10 -22.17 1.62 9.87
C PHE A 10 -20.90 0.77 9.98
N LEU A 11 -20.68 -0.11 9.00
CA LEU A 11 -19.50 -0.97 8.95
C LEU A 11 -18.58 -0.61 7.79
N GLN A 12 -17.31 -0.96 7.91
CA GLN A 12 -16.35 -1.05 6.81
C GLN A 12 -15.74 -2.45 6.76
N ILE A 13 -15.53 -2.96 5.56
CA ILE A 13 -14.73 -4.17 5.27
C ILE A 13 -13.87 -3.90 4.03
N SER A 14 -12.68 -4.49 3.95
CA SER A 14 -11.73 -4.22 2.87
C SER A 14 -10.95 -5.47 2.49
N ASP A 15 -10.38 -5.48 1.29
CA ASP A 15 -9.36 -6.44 0.87
C ASP A 15 -9.86 -7.89 1.06
N LEU A 16 -11.02 -8.18 0.44
CA LEU A 16 -11.68 -9.48 0.52
C LEU A 16 -10.84 -10.59 -0.11
N HIS A 17 -10.24 -10.27 -1.26
CA HIS A 17 -9.46 -11.18 -2.09
C HIS A 17 -10.10 -12.57 -2.20
N LEU A 18 -11.39 -12.59 -2.56
CA LEU A 18 -12.09 -13.85 -2.80
C LEU A 18 -11.39 -14.57 -3.94
N SER A 19 -10.99 -15.81 -3.69
CA SER A 19 -10.22 -16.58 -4.65
C SER A 19 -10.79 -17.97 -4.87
N ILE A 20 -10.80 -18.38 -6.13
CA ILE A 20 -11.11 -19.77 -6.54
C ILE A 20 -9.90 -20.70 -6.38
N PHE A 21 -8.71 -20.15 -6.13
CA PHE A 21 -7.47 -20.93 -6.00
C PHE A 21 -6.96 -21.02 -4.56
N HIS A 22 -7.23 -20.00 -3.75
CA HIS A 22 -6.64 -19.86 -2.42
C HIS A 22 -7.70 -19.55 -1.37
N ASP A 23 -7.63 -20.27 -0.25
CA ASP A 23 -8.45 -20.06 0.96
C ASP A 23 -9.94 -19.74 0.70
N TRP A 24 -10.71 -20.77 0.32
CA TRP A 24 -12.15 -20.64 0.14
C TRP A 24 -12.90 -20.21 1.42
N LYS A 25 -12.26 -20.27 2.60
CA LYS A 25 -12.88 -19.80 3.84
C LYS A 25 -13.21 -18.31 3.80
N ARG A 26 -12.45 -17.51 3.04
CA ARG A 26 -12.75 -16.08 2.79
C ARG A 26 -14.19 -15.88 2.32
N VAL A 27 -14.68 -16.76 1.45
CA VAL A 27 -16.05 -16.72 0.92
C VAL A 27 -17.05 -17.20 1.96
N THR A 28 -16.78 -18.32 2.63
CA THR A 28 -17.72 -18.90 3.61
C THR A 28 -17.86 -18.05 4.87
N GLU A 29 -16.79 -17.41 5.32
CA GLU A 29 -16.81 -16.50 6.46
C GLU A 29 -17.44 -15.15 6.06
N LEU A 30 -17.29 -14.70 4.81
CA LEU A 30 -18.00 -13.50 4.33
C LEU A 30 -19.51 -13.77 4.28
N LYS A 31 -19.88 -14.98 3.88
CA LYS A 31 -21.27 -15.45 3.94
C LYS A 31 -21.79 -15.46 5.37
N GLU A 32 -21.03 -15.96 6.32
CA GLU A 32 -21.37 -15.91 7.75
C GLU A 32 -21.48 -14.47 8.26
N PHE A 33 -20.55 -13.58 7.88
CA PHE A 33 -20.64 -12.14 8.21
C PHE A 33 -21.95 -11.52 7.70
N CYS A 34 -22.33 -11.80 6.45
CA CYS A 34 -23.58 -11.34 5.87
C CYS A 34 -24.83 -11.93 6.53
N GLU A 35 -24.73 -13.12 7.13
CA GLU A 35 -25.80 -13.76 7.88
C GLU A 35 -25.87 -13.24 9.31
N LEU A 36 -24.85 -13.54 10.11
CA LEU A 36 -24.86 -13.36 11.54
C LEU A 36 -24.57 -11.89 11.91
N THR A 37 -23.48 -11.33 11.39
CA THR A 37 -23.00 -10.01 11.80
C THR A 37 -23.94 -8.90 11.36
N LEU A 38 -24.42 -8.94 10.10
CA LEU A 38 -25.37 -7.93 9.61
C LEU A 38 -26.73 -8.00 10.31
N ASP A 39 -27.24 -9.20 10.62
CA ASP A 39 -28.52 -9.36 11.32
C ASP A 39 -28.44 -8.91 12.78
N THR A 40 -27.26 -9.03 13.39
CA THR A 40 -27.00 -8.62 14.77
C THR A 40 -26.77 -7.11 14.88
N ILE A 41 -25.89 -6.55 14.04
CA ILE A 41 -25.50 -5.13 14.13
C ILE A 41 -26.53 -4.22 13.46
N LYS A 42 -27.20 -4.69 12.40
CA LYS A 42 -28.16 -3.91 11.59
C LYS A 42 -27.61 -2.52 11.20
N PRO A 43 -26.42 -2.47 10.55
CA PRO A 43 -25.77 -1.21 10.24
C PRO A 43 -26.53 -0.45 9.15
N ALA A 44 -26.47 0.89 9.18
CA ALA A 44 -27.13 1.72 8.18
C ALA A 44 -26.51 1.57 6.78
N ALA A 45 -25.20 1.28 6.73
CA ALA A 45 -24.47 0.92 5.53
C ALA A 45 -23.28 0.00 5.85
N VAL A 46 -22.77 -0.69 4.83
CA VAL A 46 -21.49 -1.39 4.83
C VAL A 46 -20.67 -0.83 3.68
N LEU A 47 -19.52 -0.25 3.99
CA LEU A 47 -18.56 0.28 3.02
C LEU A 47 -17.56 -0.82 2.68
N VAL A 48 -17.44 -1.16 1.40
CA VAL A 48 -16.49 -2.17 0.93
C VAL A 48 -15.39 -1.49 0.11
N SER A 49 -14.23 -1.28 0.73
CA SER A 49 -13.14 -0.46 0.20
C SER A 49 -12.20 -1.22 -0.76
N GLY A 50 -12.76 -1.99 -1.69
CA GLY A 50 -12.00 -2.58 -2.79
C GLY A 50 -11.34 -3.94 -2.52
N ASP A 51 -10.63 -4.41 -3.55
CA ASP A 51 -10.04 -5.74 -3.67
C ASP A 51 -11.05 -6.85 -3.32
N LEU A 52 -12.19 -6.79 -4.03
CA LEU A 52 -13.30 -7.73 -3.88
C LEU A 52 -12.88 -9.14 -4.29
N THR A 53 -12.01 -9.24 -5.31
CA THR A 53 -11.49 -10.49 -5.87
C THR A 53 -9.97 -10.58 -5.75
N ASP A 54 -9.38 -11.78 -5.80
CA ASP A 54 -7.92 -11.92 -5.74
C ASP A 54 -7.28 -11.75 -7.12
N ALA A 55 -7.94 -12.12 -8.22
CA ALA A 55 -7.48 -11.88 -9.59
C ALA A 55 -6.03 -12.32 -9.88
N LYS A 56 -5.44 -13.19 -9.05
CA LYS A 56 -4.10 -13.76 -9.23
C LYS A 56 -4.23 -15.11 -9.91
N LYS A 57 -3.29 -15.43 -10.78
CA LYS A 57 -3.13 -16.81 -11.27
C LYS A 57 -2.84 -17.74 -10.09
N LYS A 58 -3.19 -19.02 -10.22
CA LYS A 58 -2.94 -20.07 -9.21
C LYS A 58 -1.50 -20.13 -8.65
N ASN A 59 -0.51 -19.71 -9.44
CA ASN A 59 0.90 -19.66 -9.01
C ASN A 59 1.29 -18.34 -8.31
N GLY A 60 0.37 -17.38 -8.19
CA GLY A 60 0.59 -16.08 -7.58
C GLY A 60 1.44 -15.10 -8.38
N ILE A 61 1.89 -15.43 -9.59
CA ILE A 61 2.85 -14.60 -10.36
C ILE A 61 2.12 -13.59 -11.25
N GLY A 62 1.24 -14.05 -12.13
CA GLY A 62 0.46 -13.18 -13.01
C GLY A 62 -0.91 -12.83 -12.43
N SER A 63 -1.63 -11.94 -13.11
CA SER A 63 -3.02 -11.59 -12.78
C SER A 63 -3.91 -11.58 -14.01
N THR A 64 -5.20 -11.81 -13.79
CA THR A 64 -6.31 -11.65 -14.75
C THR A 64 -7.63 -11.74 -13.98
N GLN A 65 -8.74 -11.36 -14.61
CA GLN A 65 -10.07 -11.46 -14.00
C GLN A 65 -10.64 -12.88 -14.13
N TYR A 66 -11.11 -13.45 -13.01
CA TYR A 66 -11.78 -14.75 -12.98
C TYR A 66 -13.25 -14.58 -12.64
N GLU A 67 -14.14 -14.88 -13.59
CA GLU A 67 -15.59 -14.76 -13.39
C GLU A 67 -16.09 -15.58 -12.19
N GLY A 68 -15.45 -16.71 -11.87
CA GLY A 68 -15.78 -17.53 -10.70
C GLY A 68 -15.60 -16.81 -9.35
N GLU A 69 -14.59 -15.93 -9.21
CA GLU A 69 -14.38 -15.13 -7.99
C GLU A 69 -15.51 -14.09 -7.82
N TRP A 70 -15.87 -13.45 -8.93
CA TRP A 70 -16.98 -12.50 -8.98
C TRP A 70 -18.34 -13.15 -8.75
N LEU A 71 -18.57 -14.35 -9.29
CA LEU A 71 -19.76 -15.14 -9.00
C LEU A 71 -19.82 -15.53 -7.52
N ALA A 72 -18.69 -15.91 -6.91
CA ALA A 72 -18.66 -16.20 -5.47
C ALA A 72 -19.07 -14.96 -4.66
N TYR A 73 -18.50 -13.78 -4.97
CA TYR A 73 -18.88 -12.51 -4.36
C TYR A 73 -20.38 -12.21 -4.52
N HIS A 74 -20.88 -12.24 -5.75
CA HIS A 74 -22.28 -11.97 -6.08
C HIS A 74 -23.24 -12.94 -5.37
N ASN A 75 -22.89 -14.23 -5.35
CA ASN A 75 -23.70 -15.27 -4.72
C ASN A 75 -23.78 -15.09 -3.20
N VAL A 76 -22.71 -14.63 -2.55
CA VAL A 76 -22.77 -14.29 -1.11
C VAL A 76 -23.80 -13.19 -0.88
N LEU A 77 -23.72 -12.08 -1.61
CA LEU A 77 -24.62 -10.94 -1.42
C LEU A 77 -26.09 -11.26 -1.72
N THR A 78 -26.33 -12.01 -2.80
CA THR A 78 -27.69 -12.38 -3.24
C THR A 78 -28.30 -13.47 -2.38
N SER A 79 -27.59 -14.56 -2.10
CA SER A 79 -28.11 -15.66 -1.28
C SER A 79 -28.44 -15.21 0.14
N LYS A 80 -27.74 -14.19 0.65
CA LYS A 80 -27.95 -13.61 1.99
C LYS A 80 -28.81 -12.37 1.99
N LYS A 81 -29.40 -12.02 0.84
CA LYS A 81 -30.33 -10.90 0.68
C LYS A 81 -29.79 -9.63 1.33
N VAL A 82 -28.49 -9.34 1.16
CA VAL A 82 -27.81 -8.25 1.86
C VAL A 82 -28.49 -6.89 1.61
N SER A 83 -29.09 -6.71 0.43
CA SER A 83 -29.83 -5.48 0.08
C SER A 83 -31.10 -5.25 0.90
N GLU A 84 -31.66 -6.29 1.52
CA GLU A 84 -32.80 -6.19 2.45
C GLU A 84 -32.31 -5.84 3.88
N LYS A 85 -31.04 -6.11 4.20
CA LYS A 85 -30.46 -5.93 5.53
C LYS A 85 -29.77 -4.59 5.72
N THR A 86 -29.07 -4.09 4.69
CA THR A 86 -28.26 -2.87 4.77
C THR A 86 -27.96 -2.30 3.38
N LYS A 87 -27.40 -1.09 3.33
CA LYS A 87 -26.85 -0.50 2.10
C LYS A 87 -25.42 -0.97 1.91
N TRP A 88 -25.22 -1.85 0.93
CA TRP A 88 -23.90 -2.36 0.57
C TRP A 88 -23.24 -1.48 -0.48
N LEU A 89 -22.21 -0.73 -0.09
CA LEU A 89 -21.55 0.30 -0.89
C LEU A 89 -20.13 -0.17 -1.26
N ASP A 90 -20.00 -0.87 -2.38
CA ASP A 90 -18.71 -1.37 -2.87
C ASP A 90 -18.04 -0.43 -3.86
N ILE A 91 -16.71 -0.43 -3.86
CA ILE A 91 -15.85 0.23 -4.85
C ILE A 91 -14.75 -0.74 -5.26
N ARG A 92 -14.07 -0.49 -6.39
CA ARG A 92 -12.99 -1.35 -6.88
C ARG A 92 -11.68 -1.10 -6.16
N GLY A 93 -10.87 -2.15 -6.03
CA GLY A 93 -9.43 -2.03 -5.77
C GLY A 93 -8.58 -2.40 -6.99
N ASN A 94 -7.25 -2.42 -6.81
CA ASN A 94 -6.35 -2.73 -7.93
C ASN A 94 -6.54 -4.16 -8.46
N HIS A 95 -6.90 -5.10 -7.59
CA HIS A 95 -7.16 -6.47 -8.01
C HIS A 95 -8.38 -6.60 -8.90
N ASP A 96 -9.40 -5.78 -8.64
CA ASP A 96 -10.64 -5.75 -9.41
C ASP A 96 -10.48 -5.08 -10.78
N SER A 97 -9.31 -4.49 -11.05
CA SER A 97 -8.96 -3.84 -12.31
C SER A 97 -7.79 -4.50 -13.05
N PHE A 98 -7.17 -5.55 -12.52
CA PHE A 98 -6.11 -6.27 -13.24
C PHE A 98 -6.61 -6.84 -14.56
N ASP A 99 -5.87 -6.59 -15.63
CA ASP A 99 -6.15 -7.12 -16.96
C ASP A 99 -7.49 -6.64 -17.55
N VAL A 100 -7.92 -5.42 -17.19
CA VAL A 100 -9.16 -4.81 -17.67
C VAL A 100 -8.85 -3.71 -18.69
N LYS A 101 -9.30 -3.91 -19.94
CA LYS A 101 -9.02 -3.02 -21.08
C LYS A 101 -9.58 -1.61 -20.93
N ASN A 102 -10.76 -1.48 -20.33
CA ASN A 102 -11.45 -0.23 -20.01
C ASN A 102 -12.74 -0.53 -19.23
N LEU A 103 -13.44 0.54 -18.83
CA LEU A 103 -14.71 0.44 -18.10
C LEU A 103 -15.81 -0.32 -18.85
N ASP A 104 -15.82 -0.31 -20.17
CA ASP A 104 -16.82 -1.00 -21.01
C ASP A 104 -16.41 -2.43 -21.41
N SER A 105 -15.26 -2.90 -20.91
CA SER A 105 -14.76 -4.24 -21.21
C SER A 105 -15.74 -5.31 -20.72
N PRO A 106 -16.00 -6.38 -21.49
CA PRO A 106 -16.78 -7.52 -21.01
C PRO A 106 -16.12 -8.23 -19.82
N ASN A 107 -14.81 -8.07 -19.65
CA ASN A 107 -14.05 -8.59 -18.52
C ASN A 107 -14.04 -7.63 -17.31
N ASN A 108 -14.71 -6.46 -17.39
CA ASN A 108 -14.93 -5.60 -16.24
C ASN A 108 -16.09 -6.16 -15.38
N PHE A 109 -15.78 -7.22 -14.65
CA PHE A 109 -16.77 -7.97 -13.87
C PHE A 109 -17.32 -7.20 -12.67
N TYR A 110 -16.65 -6.14 -12.20
CA TYR A 110 -17.23 -5.20 -11.24
C TYR A 110 -18.57 -4.67 -11.72
N ARG A 111 -18.66 -4.20 -12.97
CA ARG A 111 -19.92 -3.68 -13.53
C ARG A 111 -21.02 -4.73 -13.66
N LYS A 112 -20.67 -6.01 -13.69
CA LYS A 112 -21.62 -7.12 -13.87
C LYS A 112 -22.11 -7.67 -12.53
N TYR A 113 -21.20 -7.86 -11.58
CA TYR A 113 -21.44 -8.69 -10.39
C TYR A 113 -21.44 -7.92 -9.07
N SER A 114 -20.83 -6.74 -9.01
CA SER A 114 -20.84 -5.93 -7.78
C SER A 114 -22.18 -5.24 -7.57
N LYS A 115 -22.40 -4.72 -6.35
CA LYS A 115 -23.66 -4.07 -6.00
C LYS A 115 -23.76 -2.68 -6.63
N GLN A 116 -22.68 -1.91 -6.64
CA GLN A 116 -22.72 -0.52 -7.09
C GLN A 116 -22.23 -0.36 -8.53
N GLY A 117 -21.39 -1.28 -9.03
CA GLY A 117 -20.74 -1.16 -10.34
C GLY A 117 -21.67 -1.09 -11.54
N GLN A 118 -22.89 -1.61 -11.43
CA GLN A 118 -23.90 -1.50 -12.49
C GLN A 118 -24.34 -0.05 -12.72
N SER A 119 -24.58 0.69 -11.63
CA SER A 119 -25.03 2.09 -11.66
C SER A 119 -23.88 3.09 -11.63
N HIS A 120 -22.76 2.69 -11.02
CA HIS A 120 -21.63 3.54 -10.70
C HIS A 120 -20.33 2.87 -11.14
N PRO A 121 -19.90 3.06 -12.40
CA PRO A 121 -18.67 2.44 -12.91
C PRO A 121 -17.38 3.05 -12.33
N ARG A 122 -17.48 4.21 -11.65
CA ARG A 122 -16.41 5.00 -11.04
C ARG A 122 -16.91 5.59 -9.71
N SER A 123 -16.21 6.60 -9.20
CA SER A 123 -16.53 7.36 -7.99
C SER A 123 -18.02 7.77 -7.91
N TYR A 124 -18.63 7.63 -6.73
CA TYR A 124 -20.06 7.92 -6.51
C TYR A 124 -20.34 8.42 -5.09
N LYS A 125 -21.56 8.91 -4.89
CA LYS A 125 -22.06 9.37 -3.58
C LYS A 125 -23.34 8.66 -3.21
N TYR A 126 -23.47 8.31 -1.93
CA TYR A 126 -24.69 7.77 -1.35
C TYR A 126 -25.03 8.51 -0.05
N LYS A 127 -26.30 8.85 0.16
CA LYS A 127 -26.77 9.52 1.39
C LYS A 127 -27.61 8.54 2.21
N VAL A 128 -27.25 8.38 3.48
CA VAL A 128 -28.06 7.67 4.48
C VAL A 128 -28.73 8.70 5.36
N THR A 129 -30.01 8.49 5.67
CA THR A 129 -30.78 9.31 6.59
C THR A 129 -31.46 8.38 7.59
N ASN A 130 -31.34 8.67 8.89
CA ASN A 130 -32.03 7.92 9.93
C ASN A 130 -33.48 8.39 10.09
N ASP A 131 -34.27 7.68 10.89
CA ASP A 131 -35.70 7.96 11.09
C ASP A 131 -35.98 9.35 11.71
N ALA A 132 -34.98 9.94 12.37
CA ALA A 132 -35.07 11.29 12.95
C ALA A 132 -34.60 12.40 11.99
N GLY A 133 -34.24 12.07 10.74
CA GLY A 133 -33.83 13.03 9.71
C GLY A 133 -32.35 13.40 9.71
N MET A 134 -31.54 12.88 10.63
CA MET A 134 -30.08 13.06 10.59
C MET A 134 -29.51 12.31 9.40
N SER A 135 -28.59 12.94 8.67
CA SER A 135 -27.99 12.34 7.48
C SER A 135 -26.47 12.25 7.53
N LEU A 136 -25.92 11.29 6.80
CA LEU A 136 -24.50 11.08 6.57
C LEU A 136 -24.29 10.76 5.09
N ASN A 137 -23.32 11.42 4.46
CA ASN A 137 -22.92 11.12 3.09
C ASN A 137 -21.73 10.18 3.07
N PHE A 138 -21.76 9.24 2.13
CA PHE A 138 -20.64 8.39 1.78
C PHE A 138 -20.18 8.73 0.36
N ILE A 139 -18.91 9.07 0.18
CA ILE A 139 -18.33 9.30 -1.14
C ILE A 139 -17.26 8.23 -1.40
N ALA A 140 -17.50 7.41 -2.43
CA ALA A 140 -16.58 6.39 -2.89
C ALA A 140 -15.58 7.00 -3.88
N ILE A 141 -14.28 6.77 -3.69
CA ILE A 141 -13.20 7.19 -4.58
C ILE A 141 -12.71 5.98 -5.37
N ASP A 142 -12.82 6.04 -6.70
CA ASP A 142 -12.19 5.08 -7.60
C ASP A 142 -10.89 5.67 -8.18
N ALA A 143 -9.75 5.23 -7.66
CA ALA A 143 -8.43 5.58 -8.18
C ALA A 143 -7.81 4.46 -9.02
N CYS A 144 -8.58 3.46 -9.46
CA CYS A 144 -8.06 2.39 -10.30
C CYS A 144 -7.65 2.90 -11.68
N LEU A 145 -6.56 2.36 -12.21
CA LEU A 145 -6.04 2.69 -13.54
C LEU A 145 -7.01 2.25 -14.65
N ASP A 146 -7.10 3.06 -15.72
CA ASP A 146 -7.82 2.74 -16.95
C ASP A 146 -6.96 3.05 -18.19
N PRO A 147 -6.45 2.02 -18.92
CA PRO A 147 -6.64 0.59 -18.68
C PRO A 147 -5.96 0.10 -17.40
N GLY A 148 -6.46 -0.98 -16.80
CA GLY A 148 -5.87 -1.64 -15.65
C GLY A 148 -4.87 -2.73 -16.07
N PRO A 149 -3.55 -2.50 -15.96
CA PRO A 149 -2.55 -3.46 -16.41
C PRO A 149 -2.54 -4.74 -15.55
N LYS A 150 -1.93 -5.80 -16.09
CA LYS A 150 -1.52 -6.97 -15.31
C LYS A 150 -0.48 -6.52 -14.26
N ARG A 151 -0.40 -7.26 -13.17
CA ARG A 151 0.57 -7.01 -12.08
C ARG A 151 2.01 -7.18 -12.58
N PRO A 152 3.01 -6.53 -11.96
CA PRO A 152 2.93 -5.74 -10.72
C PRO A 152 2.60 -4.27 -10.91
N PHE A 153 2.34 -3.82 -12.15
CA PHE A 153 1.89 -2.45 -12.37
C PHE A 153 0.39 -2.39 -12.02
N ASN A 154 -0.10 -1.27 -11.45
CA ASN A 154 -1.39 -1.05 -10.77
C ASN A 154 -1.34 -1.06 -9.22
N PHE A 155 -0.19 -0.83 -8.58
CA PHE A 155 -0.11 -0.70 -7.11
C PHE A 155 -0.37 0.74 -6.62
N ILE A 156 -0.09 1.75 -7.45
CA ILE A 156 -0.39 3.16 -7.14
C ILE A 156 -1.62 3.58 -7.94
N GLY A 157 -2.62 4.11 -7.24
CA GLY A 157 -3.85 4.63 -7.85
C GLY A 157 -3.60 5.96 -8.57
N ASN A 158 -4.50 6.33 -9.49
CA ASN A 158 -4.45 7.56 -10.25
C ASN A 158 -5.82 8.23 -10.32
N LEU A 159 -5.87 9.52 -9.99
CA LEU A 159 -7.01 10.41 -10.23
C LEU A 159 -6.62 11.40 -11.32
N ASP A 160 -7.26 11.28 -12.49
CA ASP A 160 -7.14 12.25 -13.58
C ASP A 160 -8.05 13.47 -13.36
N ASP A 161 -7.94 14.45 -14.26
CA ASP A 161 -8.66 15.72 -14.14
C ASP A 161 -10.20 15.52 -14.14
N ASP A 162 -10.71 14.53 -14.89
CA ASP A 162 -12.13 14.22 -14.98
C ASP A 162 -12.66 13.64 -13.65
N GLU A 163 -11.92 12.70 -13.04
CA GLU A 163 -12.27 12.18 -11.72
C GLU A 163 -12.16 13.24 -10.64
N ILE A 164 -11.13 14.09 -10.67
CA ILE A 164 -10.98 15.20 -9.73
C ILE A 164 -12.18 16.15 -9.82
N PHE A 165 -12.60 16.51 -11.04
CA PHE A 165 -13.79 17.33 -11.26
C PHE A 165 -15.04 16.67 -10.66
N GLN A 166 -15.22 15.37 -10.93
CA GLN A 166 -16.35 14.61 -10.41
C GLN A 166 -16.37 14.54 -8.88
N LEU A 167 -15.22 14.29 -8.23
CA LEU A 167 -15.13 14.25 -6.77
C LEU A 167 -15.50 15.59 -6.13
N ASN A 168 -15.03 16.70 -6.71
CA ASN A 168 -15.41 18.04 -6.26
C ASN A 168 -16.92 18.28 -6.40
N TYR A 169 -17.52 17.84 -7.51
CA TYR A 169 -18.97 17.93 -7.71
C TYR A 169 -19.76 17.10 -6.68
N LEU A 170 -19.32 15.88 -6.38
CA LEU A 170 -19.96 15.03 -5.37
C LEU A 170 -19.89 15.66 -3.96
N ALA A 171 -18.75 16.27 -3.63
CA ALA A 171 -18.51 16.89 -2.33
C ALA A 171 -19.28 18.20 -2.13
N ASN A 172 -19.36 19.08 -3.14
CA ASN A 172 -19.92 20.42 -2.98
C ASN A 172 -21.46 20.45 -2.86
N ASN A 173 -22.12 19.33 -3.15
CA ASN A 173 -23.58 19.22 -3.13
C ASN A 173 -24.12 18.66 -1.79
N THR A 174 -23.62 19.12 -0.63
CA THR A 174 -24.16 18.74 0.69
C THR A 174 -23.65 19.64 1.83
N ASN A 175 -24.53 19.85 2.83
CA ASN A 175 -24.19 20.45 4.12
C ASN A 175 -24.16 19.42 5.27
N ASP A 176 -24.50 18.16 5.00
CA ASP A 176 -24.41 17.07 5.97
C ASP A 176 -22.99 16.50 6.00
N PRO A 177 -22.56 15.88 7.12
CA PRO A 177 -21.23 15.30 7.24
C PRO A 177 -20.93 14.24 6.17
N ILE A 178 -19.64 14.09 5.84
CA ILE A 178 -19.15 13.25 4.75
C ILE A 178 -18.08 12.28 5.29
N VAL A 179 -18.29 11.00 5.01
CA VAL A 179 -17.28 9.95 5.15
C VAL A 179 -16.88 9.52 3.75
N TRP A 180 -15.61 9.68 3.44
CA TRP A 180 -15.01 9.23 2.21
C TRP A 180 -14.51 7.80 2.38
N PHE A 181 -14.54 7.02 1.32
CA PHE A 181 -13.89 5.71 1.32
C PHE A 181 -13.38 5.36 -0.07
N GLY A 182 -12.33 4.55 -0.13
CA GLY A 182 -11.69 4.13 -1.36
C GLY A 182 -10.71 3.01 -1.05
N HIS A 183 -10.12 2.42 -2.09
CA HIS A 183 -9.21 1.31 -1.87
C HIS A 183 -7.83 1.76 -1.39
N TYR A 184 -7.18 2.59 -2.21
CA TYR A 184 -5.82 3.08 -1.93
C TYR A 184 -5.82 4.11 -0.80
N PRO A 185 -4.91 4.02 0.18
CA PRO A 185 -4.57 5.14 1.04
C PRO A 185 -4.19 6.37 0.22
N THR A 186 -4.39 7.57 0.77
CA THR A 186 -4.04 8.82 0.08
C THR A 186 -2.55 8.91 -0.23
N SER A 187 -1.71 8.24 0.57
CA SER A 187 -0.27 8.08 0.33
C SER A 187 0.07 7.30 -0.95
N CYS A 188 -0.88 6.51 -1.46
CA CYS A 188 -0.75 5.64 -2.62
C CYS A 188 -1.61 6.10 -3.82
N ILE A 189 -2.05 7.37 -3.84
CA ILE A 189 -2.83 7.94 -4.95
C ILE A 189 -2.04 9.07 -5.59
N PHE A 190 -1.69 8.90 -6.86
CA PHE A 190 -1.26 10.02 -7.71
C PHE A 190 -2.47 10.84 -8.12
N THR A 191 -2.39 12.17 -8.00
CA THR A 191 -3.46 13.10 -8.42
C THR A 191 -2.91 14.03 -9.50
N ALA A 192 -3.63 14.17 -10.60
CA ALA A 192 -3.30 15.14 -11.65
C ALA A 192 -3.47 16.59 -11.17
N GLY A 193 -2.75 17.52 -11.80
CA GLY A 193 -2.83 18.94 -11.46
C GLY A 193 -2.10 19.33 -10.18
N SER A 194 -2.58 20.40 -9.53
CA SER A 194 -1.93 21.03 -8.37
C SER A 194 -2.51 20.61 -7.02
N LYS A 195 -3.65 19.92 -6.99
CA LYS A 195 -4.30 19.45 -5.76
C LYS A 195 -3.96 17.99 -5.52
N THR A 196 -3.76 17.64 -4.26
CA THR A 196 -3.68 16.24 -3.81
C THR A 196 -5.08 15.73 -3.51
N VAL A 197 -5.27 14.40 -3.50
CA VAL A 197 -6.52 13.80 -2.99
C VAL A 197 -6.85 14.24 -1.56
N ARG A 198 -5.83 14.48 -0.71
CA ARG A 198 -6.02 15.00 0.65
C ARG A 198 -6.61 16.41 0.63
N SER A 199 -6.13 17.29 -0.24
CA SER A 199 -6.71 18.61 -0.44
C SER A 199 -8.16 18.52 -0.95
N ILE A 200 -8.45 17.65 -1.91
CA ILE A 200 -9.82 17.48 -2.45
C ILE A 200 -10.79 17.06 -1.34
N ILE A 201 -10.41 16.09 -0.51
CA ILE A 201 -11.20 15.67 0.66
C ILE A 201 -11.31 16.83 1.66
N GLY A 202 -10.20 17.53 1.89
CA GLY A 202 -10.06 18.60 2.86
C GLY A 202 -10.81 19.91 2.55
N ASP A 203 -11.07 20.18 1.28
CA ASP A 203 -11.70 21.41 0.82
C ASP A 203 -13.13 21.56 1.36
N ASN A 204 -13.84 20.46 1.57
CA ASN A 204 -15.16 20.49 2.21
C ASN A 204 -15.03 20.33 3.75
N PRO A 205 -15.47 21.31 4.55
CA PRO A 205 -15.43 21.22 6.01
C PRO A 205 -16.28 20.12 6.63
N MET A 206 -17.24 19.57 5.88
CA MET A 206 -18.07 18.45 6.31
C MET A 206 -17.36 17.09 6.20
N SER A 207 -16.16 17.02 5.60
CA SER A 207 -15.36 15.80 5.53
C SER A 207 -14.82 15.40 6.89
N ILE A 208 -15.27 14.25 7.39
CA ILE A 208 -14.89 13.70 8.69
C ILE A 208 -13.70 12.75 8.54
N ALA A 209 -13.82 11.76 7.66
CA ALA A 209 -12.85 10.69 7.55
C ALA A 209 -12.70 10.18 6.11
N TYR A 210 -11.55 9.59 5.82
CA TYR A 210 -11.26 8.76 4.66
C TYR A 210 -10.93 7.34 5.13
N LEU A 211 -11.71 6.37 4.66
CA LEU A 211 -11.60 4.97 5.05
C LEU A 211 -11.00 4.16 3.88
N CYS A 212 -9.90 3.45 4.12
CA CYS A 212 -9.18 2.74 3.08
C CYS A 212 -8.67 1.35 3.50
N GLY A 213 -8.03 0.65 2.56
CA GLY A 213 -7.42 -0.67 2.73
C GLY A 213 -6.07 -0.76 2.02
N HIS A 214 -5.89 -1.75 1.13
CA HIS A 214 -4.78 -1.92 0.17
C HIS A 214 -3.41 -2.29 0.77
N LEU A 215 -3.01 -1.69 1.89
CA LEU A 215 -1.69 -1.93 2.50
C LEU A 215 -1.69 -3.12 3.46
N HIS A 216 -2.85 -3.67 3.81
CA HIS A 216 -2.99 -4.83 4.69
C HIS A 216 -2.29 -4.62 6.03
N THR A 217 -2.35 -3.44 6.62
CA THR A 217 -1.58 -3.05 7.82
C THR A 217 -0.05 -3.28 7.67
N LEU A 218 0.49 -3.14 6.45
CA LEU A 218 1.84 -3.57 6.05
C LEU A 218 2.13 -5.05 6.35
N GLY A 219 1.17 -5.92 6.02
CA GLY A 219 1.23 -7.36 6.31
C GLY A 219 1.18 -7.65 7.81
N GLY A 220 0.35 -6.92 8.56
CA GLY A 220 0.19 -7.08 10.02
C GLY A 220 1.24 -6.37 10.88
N LEU A 221 2.26 -5.72 10.28
CA LEU A 221 3.33 -5.04 11.03
C LEU A 221 2.87 -3.73 11.69
N VAL A 222 1.81 -3.11 11.16
CA VAL A 222 1.26 -1.83 11.63
C VAL A 222 -0.25 -1.95 11.82
N PRO A 223 -0.74 -2.67 12.85
CA PRO A 223 -2.17 -2.99 13.01
C PRO A 223 -3.08 -1.78 13.30
N HIS A 224 -2.51 -0.62 13.65
CA HIS A 224 -3.25 0.61 13.93
C HIS A 224 -2.82 1.73 12.99
N MET A 225 -3.00 1.51 11.68
CA MET A 225 -2.60 2.46 10.66
C MET A 225 -3.65 3.58 10.50
N TYR A 226 -3.57 4.55 11.41
CA TYR A 226 -4.50 5.68 11.50
C TYR A 226 -3.73 6.99 11.60
N THR A 227 -4.25 8.06 10.98
CA THR A 227 -3.69 9.41 11.12
C THR A 227 -4.78 10.47 11.06
N ILE A 228 -4.47 11.67 11.53
CA ILE A 228 -5.25 12.88 11.21
C ILE A 228 -4.43 13.64 10.19
N GLN A 229 -4.97 13.83 8.99
CA GLN A 229 -4.31 14.58 7.94
C GLN A 229 -4.27 16.07 8.29
N ASP A 230 -3.29 16.79 7.75
CA ASP A 230 -3.12 18.23 7.98
C ASP A 230 -4.34 19.03 7.50
N GLU A 231 -5.05 18.51 6.50
CA GLU A 231 -6.33 19.04 6.04
C GLU A 231 -7.48 18.80 7.03
N GLY A 232 -7.26 18.14 8.17
CA GLY A 232 -8.19 18.09 9.29
C GLY A 232 -9.24 16.98 9.25
N PHE A 233 -9.04 15.90 8.47
CA PHE A 233 -9.88 14.71 8.49
C PHE A 233 -9.08 13.49 8.98
N ALA A 234 -9.77 12.46 9.48
CA ALA A 234 -9.11 11.21 9.87
C ALA A 234 -8.89 10.31 8.65
N GLU A 235 -7.70 9.77 8.46
CA GLU A 235 -7.46 8.70 7.49
C GLU A 235 -7.18 7.40 8.22
N LEU A 236 -8.00 6.38 7.91
CA LEU A 236 -8.02 5.13 8.64
C LEU A 236 -7.91 3.96 7.66
N GLU A 237 -6.75 3.31 7.60
CA GLU A 237 -6.62 2.03 6.92
C GLU A 237 -7.17 0.93 7.81
N LEU A 238 -7.88 -0.03 7.21
CA LEU A 238 -8.45 -1.19 7.89
C LEU A 238 -7.64 -2.43 7.52
N GLY A 239 -7.27 -3.24 8.52
CA GLY A 239 -6.70 -4.56 8.29
C GLY A 239 -7.60 -5.42 7.39
N ASP A 240 -6.99 -6.32 6.65
CA ASP A 240 -7.70 -7.00 5.58
C ASP A 240 -8.66 -8.10 6.05
N TRP A 241 -9.64 -8.37 5.20
CA TRP A 241 -10.42 -9.58 5.33
C TRP A 241 -9.60 -10.83 4.94
N LYS A 242 -8.76 -10.74 3.90
CA LYS A 242 -8.02 -11.85 3.26
C LYS A 242 -7.28 -12.82 4.18
N ASP A 243 -6.62 -12.33 5.22
CA ASP A 243 -5.75 -13.05 6.13
C ASP A 243 -6.25 -12.90 7.59
N GLU A 244 -6.62 -11.68 8.02
CA GLU A 244 -6.98 -11.42 9.42
C GLU A 244 -8.50 -11.46 9.71
N ARG A 245 -9.35 -11.40 8.67
CA ARG A 245 -10.82 -11.32 8.78
C ARG A 245 -11.29 -10.13 9.60
N MET A 246 -10.69 -8.98 9.36
CA MET A 246 -11.05 -7.75 10.07
C MET A 246 -12.23 -7.05 9.40
N PHE A 247 -13.06 -6.42 10.21
CA PHE A 247 -14.04 -5.41 9.80
C PHE A 247 -14.04 -4.29 10.83
N ARG A 248 -14.60 -3.13 10.50
CA ARG A 248 -14.67 -1.97 11.39
C ARG A 248 -16.11 -1.59 11.65
N LEU A 249 -16.43 -1.30 12.90
CA LEU A 249 -17.67 -0.65 13.31
C LEU A 249 -17.40 0.83 13.55
N LEU A 250 -18.22 1.69 12.95
CA LEU A 250 -18.12 3.14 13.08
C LEU A 250 -19.46 3.72 13.53
N ALA A 251 -19.41 4.83 14.25
CA ALA A 251 -20.59 5.60 14.62
C ALA A 251 -20.35 7.11 14.47
N PHE A 252 -21.39 7.79 14.02
CA PHE A 252 -21.52 9.24 14.16
C PHE A 252 -22.65 9.53 15.15
N ASP A 253 -22.30 10.05 16.31
CA ASP A 253 -23.19 10.23 17.45
C ASP A 253 -23.08 11.67 17.97
N HIS A 254 -24.12 12.47 17.75
CA HIS A 254 -24.16 13.88 18.18
C HIS A 254 -22.91 14.68 17.76
N GLY A 255 -22.40 14.52 16.54
CA GLY A 255 -21.20 15.25 16.08
C GLY A 255 -19.87 14.62 16.50
N SER A 256 -19.90 13.52 17.25
CA SER A 256 -18.73 12.69 17.54
C SER A 256 -18.59 11.58 16.50
N PHE A 257 -17.38 11.38 15.99
CA PHE A 257 -17.04 10.24 15.15
C PHE A 257 -16.16 9.28 15.95
N THR A 258 -16.56 8.01 16.06
CA THR A 258 -15.80 6.97 16.74
C THR A 258 -15.83 5.67 15.96
N PHE A 259 -14.84 4.81 16.20
CA PHE A 259 -14.75 3.51 15.55
C PHE A 259 -13.98 2.49 16.38
N ILE A 260 -14.14 1.22 16.03
CA ILE A 260 -13.31 0.10 16.50
C ILE A 260 -13.08 -0.90 15.36
N ASP A 261 -11.92 -1.54 15.36
CA ASP A 261 -11.58 -2.65 14.47
C ASP A 261 -11.87 -3.97 15.19
N ILE A 262 -12.52 -4.89 14.49
CA ILE A 262 -13.09 -6.11 15.06
C ILE A 262 -12.69 -7.29 14.18
N ARG A 263 -12.24 -8.36 14.83
CA ARG A 263 -12.02 -9.64 14.14
C ARG A 263 -13.33 -10.38 13.98
N HIS A 264 -13.60 -10.92 12.80
CA HIS A 264 -14.77 -11.76 12.54
C HIS A 264 -14.89 -12.88 13.58
N GLY A 265 -16.13 -13.12 14.05
CA GLY A 265 -16.43 -14.09 15.12
C GLY A 265 -16.25 -13.57 16.55
N GLN A 266 -15.70 -12.37 16.76
CA GLN A 266 -15.59 -11.77 18.09
C GLN A 266 -16.94 -11.24 18.59
N TRP A 267 -17.39 -11.74 19.75
CA TRP A 267 -18.59 -11.30 20.46
C TRP A 267 -18.38 -11.36 21.98
N PRO A 268 -18.95 -10.44 22.77
CA PRO A 268 -19.67 -9.22 22.38
C PRO A 268 -18.79 -8.12 21.72
N ILE A 269 -19.42 -7.17 21.03
CA ILE A 269 -18.80 -5.99 20.41
C ILE A 269 -19.17 -4.75 21.22
N ILE A 270 -18.20 -3.86 21.47
CA ILE A 270 -18.35 -2.68 22.33
C ILE A 270 -17.75 -1.46 21.65
N LEU A 271 -18.56 -0.46 21.31
CA LEU A 271 -18.10 0.83 20.81
C LEU A 271 -18.53 1.95 21.76
N VAL A 272 -17.56 2.60 22.41
CA VAL A 272 -17.82 3.81 23.20
C VAL A 272 -17.97 5.00 22.25
N THR A 273 -19.17 5.58 22.17
CA THR A 273 -19.44 6.74 21.31
C THR A 273 -19.24 8.06 22.05
N TYR A 274 -19.43 8.05 23.38
CA TYR A 274 -19.06 9.15 24.27
C TYR A 274 -18.69 8.64 25.67
N PRO A 275 -17.63 9.16 26.32
CA PRO A 275 -16.75 10.26 25.90
C PRO A 275 -15.84 9.89 24.72
N LYS A 276 -15.40 10.92 23.96
CA LYS A 276 -14.72 10.74 22.67
C LYS A 276 -13.27 10.27 22.82
N ILE A 277 -12.75 9.70 21.74
CA ILE A 277 -11.33 9.38 21.59
C ILE A 277 -10.53 10.69 21.40
N PRO A 278 -9.55 11.04 22.27
CA PRO A 278 -8.94 12.37 22.31
C PRO A 278 -8.15 12.76 21.06
N TRP A 279 -7.55 11.77 20.39
CA TRP A 279 -6.79 12.01 19.18
C TRP A 279 -7.69 12.15 17.94
N LEU A 280 -8.95 11.71 18.03
CA LEU A 280 -9.95 11.70 16.96
C LEU A 280 -10.95 12.87 17.10
N THR A 281 -10.50 14.02 17.59
CA THR A 281 -11.31 15.24 17.62
C THR A 281 -11.22 15.93 16.27
N ILE A 282 -12.19 15.64 15.40
CA ILE A 282 -12.24 16.11 14.00
C ILE A 282 -13.17 17.31 13.90
N ARG A 283 -12.71 18.38 13.23
CA ARG A 283 -13.45 19.59 12.80
C ARG A 283 -14.72 19.86 13.61
N ASN A 284 -14.59 20.32 14.86
CA ASN A 284 -15.67 20.55 15.84
C ASN A 284 -17.12 20.49 15.30
N MET A 285 -17.65 19.28 15.10
CA MET A 285 -18.97 19.01 14.51
C MET A 285 -20.11 19.07 15.55
N GLU A 286 -19.78 19.36 16.81
CA GLU A 286 -20.73 19.41 17.90
C GLU A 286 -21.34 20.79 18.03
N THR A 287 -22.67 20.83 18.17
CA THR A 287 -23.37 22.05 18.60
C THR A 287 -23.38 22.14 20.13
N ASP A 288 -23.68 23.31 20.68
CA ASP A 288 -23.81 23.49 22.15
C ASP A 288 -24.83 22.55 22.79
N GLU A 289 -25.90 22.22 22.05
CA GLU A 289 -26.90 21.24 22.48
C GLU A 289 -26.33 19.81 22.54
N ASN A 290 -25.44 19.45 21.60
CA ASN A 290 -24.77 18.16 21.60
C ASN A 290 -23.86 18.06 22.82
N LEU A 291 -23.07 19.10 23.10
CA LEU A 291 -22.19 19.15 24.26
C LEU A 291 -22.96 19.00 25.57
N LYS A 292 -24.10 19.69 25.73
CA LYS A 292 -24.96 19.55 26.91
C LYS A 292 -25.48 18.11 27.09
N THR A 293 -25.89 17.47 26.00
CA THR A 293 -26.41 16.10 26.03
C THR A 293 -25.30 15.09 26.32
N ASN A 294 -24.18 15.21 25.60
CA ASN A 294 -23.02 14.34 25.72
C ASN A 294 -22.40 14.43 27.12
N ASN A 295 -22.28 15.63 27.70
CA ASN A 295 -21.72 15.80 29.04
C ASN A 295 -22.55 15.18 30.17
N LYS A 296 -23.82 14.85 29.92
CA LYS A 296 -24.68 14.22 30.94
C LYS A 296 -24.59 12.69 30.95
N TYR A 297 -24.25 12.06 29.81
CA TYR A 297 -24.34 10.62 29.65
C TYR A 297 -23.08 10.02 29.03
N ILE A 298 -22.62 8.90 29.58
CA ILE A 298 -21.75 7.96 28.87
C ILE A 298 -22.63 7.19 27.89
N ARG A 299 -22.15 6.98 26.66
CA ARG A 299 -22.90 6.38 25.56
C ARG A 299 -22.09 5.27 24.90
N ILE A 300 -22.68 4.08 24.84
CA ILE A 300 -22.01 2.86 24.38
C ILE A 300 -22.95 2.11 23.44
N LEU A 301 -22.47 1.75 22.26
CA LEU A 301 -23.13 0.73 21.44
C LEU A 301 -22.57 -0.63 21.80
N ALA A 302 -23.47 -1.55 22.16
CA ALA A 302 -23.09 -2.92 22.49
C ALA A 302 -23.91 -3.90 21.65
N PHE A 303 -23.23 -4.89 21.08
CA PHE A 303 -23.83 -5.92 20.22
C PHE A 303 -23.37 -7.30 20.65
N SER A 304 -24.28 -8.27 20.63
CA SER A 304 -23.95 -9.69 20.76
C SER A 304 -24.99 -10.53 20.01
N ILE A 305 -24.57 -11.71 19.54
CA ILE A 305 -25.44 -12.65 18.83
C ILE A 305 -26.49 -13.29 19.76
N ASP A 306 -26.24 -13.25 21.07
CA ASP A 306 -27.22 -13.57 22.10
C ASP A 306 -27.57 -12.30 22.90
N PRO A 307 -28.74 -12.24 23.53
CA PRO A 307 -29.14 -11.11 24.38
C PRO A 307 -28.05 -10.70 25.39
N ILE A 308 -27.81 -9.39 25.50
CA ILE A 308 -26.86 -8.84 26.47
C ILE A 308 -27.48 -8.87 27.87
N LYS A 309 -26.73 -9.41 28.83
CA LYS A 309 -27.14 -9.54 30.24
C LYS A 309 -26.88 -8.24 30.99
N HIS A 310 -25.70 -7.64 30.84
CA HIS A 310 -25.38 -6.33 31.42
C HIS A 310 -24.21 -5.64 30.69
N VAL A 311 -24.19 -4.31 30.79
CA VAL A 311 -23.11 -3.45 30.29
C VAL A 311 -22.60 -2.63 31.46
N LEU A 312 -21.35 -2.84 31.83
CA LEU A 312 -20.73 -2.23 33.00
C LEU A 312 -19.66 -1.22 32.56
N VAL A 313 -19.58 -0.10 33.27
CA VAL A 313 -18.61 0.96 33.05
C VAL A 313 -17.84 1.25 34.32
N GLN A 314 -16.55 1.53 34.17
CA GLN A 314 -15.65 2.00 35.21
C GLN A 314 -14.75 3.09 34.60
N ILE A 315 -14.48 4.16 35.33
CA ILE A 315 -13.56 5.22 34.90
C ILE A 315 -12.35 5.23 35.82
N ASP A 316 -11.15 5.32 35.24
CA ASP A 316 -9.87 5.29 35.91
C ASP A 316 -9.77 4.11 36.92
N GLU A 317 -9.24 4.35 38.11
CA GLU A 317 -9.09 3.35 39.17
C GLU A 317 -10.30 3.30 40.13
N GLU A 318 -11.49 3.76 39.70
CA GLU A 318 -12.67 3.72 40.56
C GLU A 318 -13.07 2.29 40.90
N TYR A 319 -13.23 1.95 42.18
CA TYR A 319 -13.50 0.58 42.61
C TYR A 319 -14.85 -0.02 42.15
N LYS A 320 -15.79 0.81 41.69
CA LYS A 320 -17.17 0.40 41.43
C LYS A 320 -17.51 0.42 39.94
N TRP A 321 -17.91 -0.73 39.43
CA TRP A 321 -18.57 -0.85 38.13
C TRP A 321 -20.01 -0.34 38.21
N VAL A 322 -20.41 0.50 37.26
CA VAL A 322 -21.75 1.06 37.13
C VAL A 322 -22.47 0.38 35.96
N ASN A 323 -23.71 -0.06 36.18
CA ASN A 323 -24.52 -0.69 35.15
C ASN A 323 -25.20 0.35 34.25
N CYS A 324 -25.12 0.15 32.94
CA CYS A 324 -25.76 1.01 31.96
C CYS A 324 -27.20 0.54 31.67
N SER A 325 -28.09 1.51 31.45
CA SER A 325 -29.46 1.25 31.02
C SER A 325 -29.53 1.14 29.50
N ASN A 326 -30.18 0.09 28.99
CA ASN A 326 -30.46 -0.04 27.56
C ASN A 326 -31.55 0.96 27.13
N ILE A 327 -31.38 1.56 25.96
CA ILE A 327 -32.42 2.33 25.29
C ILE A 327 -33.26 1.37 24.45
N GLU A 328 -34.54 1.24 24.79
CA GLU A 328 -35.47 0.28 24.20
C GLU A 328 -35.46 0.33 22.66
N GLY A 329 -35.44 -0.85 22.03
CA GLY A 329 -35.42 -0.99 20.57
C GLY A 329 -34.10 -0.62 19.90
N SER A 330 -33.03 -0.40 20.66
CA SER A 330 -31.73 0.03 20.12
C SER A 330 -30.54 -0.68 20.78
N PRO A 331 -29.37 -0.72 20.11
CA PRO A 331 -28.13 -1.26 20.70
C PRO A 331 -27.42 -0.27 21.65
N LEU A 332 -28.06 0.86 21.97
CA LEU A 332 -27.48 1.93 22.77
C LEU A 332 -27.69 1.68 24.26
N TYR A 333 -26.61 1.78 25.03
CA TYR A 333 -26.58 1.73 26.48
C TYR A 333 -26.05 3.06 27.01
N VAL A 334 -26.69 3.57 28.07
CA VAL A 334 -26.33 4.84 28.68
C VAL A 334 -26.25 4.76 30.20
N THR A 335 -25.38 5.57 30.79
CA THR A 335 -25.37 5.84 32.24
C THR A 335 -25.10 7.31 32.48
N GLU A 336 -25.72 7.87 33.51
CA GLU A 336 -25.39 9.22 33.98
C GLU A 336 -24.01 9.22 34.65
N TRP A 337 -23.29 10.32 34.51
CA TRP A 337 -22.00 10.56 35.14
C TRP A 337 -21.83 12.06 35.42
N ASP A 338 -20.90 12.41 36.31
CA ASP A 338 -20.51 13.80 36.56
C ASP A 338 -19.23 14.12 35.77
N SER A 339 -19.40 14.68 34.57
CA SER A 339 -18.29 15.03 33.68
C SER A 339 -17.32 16.04 34.30
N ASN A 340 -17.75 16.85 35.29
CA ASN A 340 -16.89 17.85 35.92
C ASN A 340 -15.71 17.21 36.67
N ARG A 341 -15.90 15.99 37.18
CA ARG A 341 -14.86 15.21 37.87
C ARG A 341 -13.70 14.82 36.95
N TYR A 342 -13.94 14.79 35.63
CA TYR A 342 -12.98 14.37 34.60
C TYR A 342 -12.72 15.49 33.58
N SER A 343 -12.88 16.74 34.01
CA SER A 343 -12.83 17.92 33.14
C SER A 343 -11.42 18.28 32.68
N ARG A 344 -10.36 17.68 33.27
CA ARG A 344 -8.96 18.01 32.98
C ARG A 344 -8.10 16.78 32.88
N GLY A 345 -7.25 16.74 31.85
CA GLY A 345 -6.29 15.66 31.62
C GLY A 345 -6.86 14.48 30.84
N LEU A 346 -6.06 13.42 30.77
CA LEU A 346 -6.42 12.16 30.15
C LEU A 346 -6.97 11.20 31.20
N HIS A 347 -8.09 10.58 30.87
CA HIS A 347 -8.76 9.57 31.66
C HIS A 347 -8.95 8.30 30.84
N VAL A 348 -9.26 7.19 31.50
CA VAL A 348 -9.55 5.90 30.85
C VAL A 348 -10.93 5.43 31.26
N ILE A 349 -11.77 5.10 30.28
CA ILE A 349 -13.04 4.41 30.50
C ILE A 349 -12.87 2.93 30.15
N ASN A 350 -13.18 2.05 31.10
CA ASN A 350 -13.27 0.61 30.91
C ASN A 350 -14.73 0.23 30.77
N VAL A 351 -15.04 -0.57 29.76
CA VAL A 351 -16.40 -1.05 29.48
C VAL A 351 -16.38 -2.56 29.33
N LYS A 352 -17.21 -3.23 30.12
CA LYS A 352 -17.38 -4.69 30.11
C LYS A 352 -18.80 -5.04 29.69
N VAL A 353 -18.94 -5.94 28.72
CA VAL A 353 -20.23 -6.47 28.26
C VAL A 353 -20.25 -7.97 28.47
N GLU A 354 -21.32 -8.46 29.10
CA GLU A 354 -21.61 -9.88 29.28
C GLU A 354 -22.96 -10.20 28.63
N ASP A 355 -23.03 -11.28 27.85
CA ASP A 355 -24.29 -11.80 27.31
C ASP A 355 -24.82 -12.99 28.11
N ILE A 356 -26.04 -13.45 27.77
CA ILE A 356 -26.70 -14.55 28.48
C ILE A 356 -25.99 -15.90 28.36
N GLN A 357 -25.09 -16.08 27.39
CA GLN A 357 -24.27 -17.28 27.24
C GLN A 357 -22.98 -17.19 28.07
N GLY A 358 -22.78 -16.09 28.79
CA GLY A 358 -21.59 -15.86 29.60
C GLY A 358 -20.36 -15.44 28.80
N ARG A 359 -20.51 -15.05 27.52
CA ARG A 359 -19.39 -14.44 26.78
C ARG A 359 -19.17 -13.04 27.31
N ILE A 360 -17.92 -12.73 27.57
CA ILE A 360 -17.50 -11.46 28.16
C ILE A 360 -16.47 -10.82 27.23
N HIS A 361 -16.63 -9.54 26.97
CA HIS A 361 -15.61 -8.72 26.35
C HIS A 361 -15.43 -7.42 27.13
N GLU A 362 -14.21 -6.93 27.19
CA GLU A 362 -13.85 -5.71 27.90
C GLU A 362 -12.95 -4.84 27.02
N VAL A 363 -13.25 -3.55 26.95
CA VAL A 363 -12.48 -2.55 26.20
C VAL A 363 -12.09 -1.39 27.09
N SER A 364 -10.88 -0.88 26.91
CA SER A 364 -10.39 0.33 27.56
C SER A 364 -10.18 1.41 26.52
N GLN A 365 -10.76 2.59 26.74
CA GLN A 365 -10.62 3.75 25.85
C GLN A 365 -10.12 4.95 26.64
N ALA A 366 -9.07 5.60 26.14
CA ALA A 366 -8.68 6.91 26.67
C ALA A 366 -9.70 7.98 26.25
N PHE A 367 -9.97 8.96 27.10
CA PHE A 367 -10.78 10.14 26.78
C PHE A 367 -10.26 11.40 27.48
N SER A 368 -10.64 12.57 26.98
CA SER A 368 -10.40 13.87 27.62
C SER A 368 -11.51 14.83 27.27
N LEU A 369 -11.79 15.77 28.18
CA LEU A 369 -12.81 16.82 27.98
C LEU A 369 -12.18 18.20 27.74
N ASP A 370 -10.87 18.35 27.94
CA ASP A 370 -10.09 19.58 27.75
C ASP A 370 -9.19 19.55 26.51
N ASN A 371 -9.36 18.56 25.62
CA ASN A 371 -8.50 18.27 24.47
C ASN A 371 -7.06 17.85 24.83
N SER A 372 -6.80 17.37 26.05
CA SER A 372 -5.56 16.64 26.35
C SER A 372 -5.43 15.44 25.42
N LYS A 373 -4.28 15.28 24.75
CA LYS A 373 -4.05 14.20 23.77
C LYS A 373 -2.97 13.22 24.26
N PRO A 374 -3.13 11.91 24.03
CA PRO A 374 -2.08 10.95 24.30
C PRO A 374 -0.91 11.14 23.32
N THR A 375 0.28 10.65 23.68
CA THR A 375 1.43 10.62 22.77
C THR A 375 1.16 9.68 21.60
N LEU A 376 1.11 10.21 20.38
CA LEU A 376 0.88 9.43 19.18
C LEU A 376 2.11 8.60 18.78
N LYS A 377 1.88 7.37 18.32
CA LYS A 377 2.95 6.50 17.81
C LYS A 377 3.28 6.89 16.36
N LEU A 378 4.35 7.68 16.18
CA LEU A 378 4.79 8.19 14.88
C LEU A 378 4.94 7.10 13.80
N PHE A 379 5.41 5.90 14.17
CA PHE A 379 5.58 4.79 13.22
C PHE A 379 4.27 4.33 12.58
N SER A 380 3.17 4.35 13.33
CA SER A 380 1.86 3.89 12.84
C SER A 380 1.21 4.82 11.82
N GLN A 381 1.60 6.10 11.83
CA GLN A 381 1.09 7.13 10.93
C GLN A 381 1.92 7.28 9.66
N TRP A 382 3.20 6.89 9.71
CA TRP A 382 4.15 7.08 8.62
C TRP A 382 3.65 6.56 7.26
N PRO A 383 3.07 5.34 7.15
CA PRO A 383 2.59 4.82 5.86
C PRO A 383 1.46 5.66 5.25
N LEU A 384 0.67 6.38 6.07
CA LEU A 384 -0.42 7.22 5.61
C LEU A 384 -0.03 8.68 5.38
N ASN A 385 1.03 9.16 6.03
CA ASN A 385 1.47 10.56 5.92
C ASN A 385 2.46 10.77 4.76
N VAL A 386 3.29 9.77 4.46
CA VAL A 386 4.24 9.83 3.34
C VAL A 386 3.50 9.87 2.01
N TYR A 387 4.11 10.48 0.99
CA TYR A 387 3.67 10.36 -0.40
C TYR A 387 4.55 9.32 -1.10
N PHE A 388 4.06 8.09 -1.24
CA PHE A 388 4.86 6.97 -1.78
C PHE A 388 5.39 7.21 -3.19
N PRO A 389 4.65 7.84 -4.13
CA PRO A 389 5.18 8.18 -5.44
C PRO A 389 6.55 8.87 -5.41
N ASP A 390 6.71 9.87 -4.54
CA ASP A 390 7.97 10.61 -4.41
C ASP A 390 9.05 9.78 -3.74
N VAL A 391 8.72 9.00 -2.71
CA VAL A 391 9.70 8.12 -2.04
C VAL A 391 10.25 7.08 -3.00
N LEU A 392 9.38 6.41 -3.77
CA LEU A 392 9.79 5.41 -4.75
C LEU A 392 10.65 6.06 -5.85
N PHE A 393 10.27 7.25 -6.33
CA PHE A 393 11.06 8.01 -7.29
C PHE A 393 12.46 8.35 -6.74
N MET A 394 12.54 8.88 -5.52
CA MET A 394 13.81 9.23 -4.88
C MET A 394 14.69 8.00 -4.66
N MET A 395 14.13 6.86 -4.25
CA MET A 395 14.87 5.60 -4.14
C MET A 395 15.47 5.19 -5.49
N PHE A 396 14.69 5.25 -6.58
CA PHE A 396 15.15 4.95 -7.92
C PHE A 396 16.26 5.90 -8.40
N VAL A 397 16.09 7.22 -8.19
CA VAL A 397 17.10 8.23 -8.56
C VAL A 397 18.39 8.02 -7.78
N ILE A 398 18.32 7.83 -6.46
CA ILE A 398 19.49 7.60 -5.61
C ILE A 398 20.23 6.33 -6.06
N ALA A 399 19.51 5.23 -6.32
CA ALA A 399 20.13 4.00 -6.80
C ALA A 399 20.77 4.19 -8.19
N SER A 400 20.11 4.92 -9.09
CA SER A 400 20.64 5.24 -10.42
C SER A 400 21.92 6.07 -10.35
N LEU A 401 21.94 7.10 -9.50
CA LEU A 401 23.12 7.93 -9.25
C LEU A 401 24.25 7.13 -8.59
N ALA A 402 23.94 6.29 -7.59
CA ALA A 402 24.90 5.42 -6.94
C ALA A 402 25.54 4.42 -7.91
N ASN A 403 24.81 4.02 -8.95
CA ASN A 403 25.29 3.12 -9.99
C ASN A 403 26.09 3.87 -11.10
N LEU A 404 25.66 5.07 -11.50
CA LEU A 404 26.22 5.83 -12.62
C LEU A 404 27.40 6.73 -12.23
N LEU A 405 27.26 7.52 -11.15
CA LEU A 405 28.23 8.55 -10.78
C LEU A 405 29.63 7.98 -10.49
N PRO A 406 29.80 6.87 -9.76
CA PRO A 406 31.13 6.33 -9.52
C PRO A 406 31.89 6.01 -10.81
N LEU A 407 31.22 5.45 -11.83
CA LEU A 407 31.86 5.17 -13.11
C LEU A 407 32.40 6.45 -13.78
N ILE A 408 31.60 7.52 -13.79
CA ILE A 408 31.96 8.80 -14.42
C ILE A 408 33.06 9.51 -13.61
N VAL A 409 32.90 9.60 -12.30
CA VAL A 409 33.85 10.28 -11.41
C VAL A 409 35.20 9.59 -11.47
N TYR A 410 35.27 8.26 -11.34
CA TYR A 410 36.54 7.55 -11.39
C TYR A 410 37.15 7.53 -12.80
N ARG A 411 36.34 7.61 -13.86
CA ARG A 411 36.84 7.84 -15.23
C ARG A 411 37.57 9.18 -15.33
N PHE A 412 36.95 10.23 -14.81
CA PHE A 412 37.54 11.57 -14.80
C PHE A 412 38.81 11.61 -13.95
N VAL A 413 38.76 11.07 -12.72
CA VAL A 413 39.93 10.96 -11.83
C VAL A 413 41.07 10.21 -12.52
N SER A 414 40.80 9.05 -13.13
CA SER A 414 41.80 8.25 -13.85
C SER A 414 42.47 9.04 -14.98
N LYS A 415 41.71 9.84 -15.75
CA LYS A 415 42.24 10.59 -16.89
C LYS A 415 42.96 11.88 -16.49
N CYS A 416 42.41 12.64 -15.53
CA CYS A 416 42.90 13.97 -15.20
C CYS A 416 44.03 13.97 -14.16
N THR A 417 43.97 13.07 -13.17
CA THR A 417 44.94 13.12 -12.06
C THR A 417 46.13 12.18 -12.25
N LYS A 418 46.15 11.39 -13.33
CA LYS A 418 47.07 10.24 -13.50
C LYS A 418 47.16 9.42 -12.20
N TYR A 419 46.01 9.20 -11.55
CA TYR A 419 45.92 8.64 -10.20
C TYR A 419 46.75 7.35 -10.10
N ARG A 420 47.75 7.37 -9.21
CA ARG A 420 48.65 6.24 -9.02
C ARG A 420 47.94 5.18 -8.19
N VAL A 421 47.56 4.08 -8.83
CA VAL A 421 46.98 2.94 -8.12
C VAL A 421 48.03 2.34 -7.19
N ASN A 422 47.89 2.56 -5.88
CA ASN A 422 48.77 1.98 -4.87
C ASN A 422 48.23 0.60 -4.44
N TYR A 423 49.10 -0.42 -4.50
CA TYR A 423 48.76 -1.82 -4.16
C TYR A 423 49.18 -2.21 -2.74
N ASN A 424 49.49 -1.22 -1.89
CA ASN A 424 49.95 -1.45 -0.53
C ASN A 424 48.91 -2.21 0.33
N THR A 425 49.36 -3.18 1.12
CA THR A 425 48.52 -4.11 1.89
C THR A 425 47.81 -3.47 3.09
N LYS A 426 48.21 -2.25 3.50
CA LYS A 426 47.59 -1.43 4.55
C LYS A 426 46.55 -0.42 4.05
N SER A 427 46.03 -0.59 2.83
CA SER A 427 45.07 0.35 2.22
C SER A 427 43.73 0.37 2.96
N SER A 428 43.15 1.57 3.14
CA SER A 428 41.81 1.72 3.72
C SER A 428 40.73 1.06 2.85
N LEU A 429 39.50 0.90 3.38
CA LEU A 429 38.35 0.42 2.60
C LEU A 429 38.09 1.34 1.38
N ILE A 430 38.22 2.64 1.56
CA ILE A 430 38.00 3.66 0.53
C ILE A 430 39.07 3.55 -0.58
N ASP A 431 40.33 3.31 -0.21
CA ASP A 431 41.41 3.13 -1.20
C ASP A 431 41.20 1.87 -2.03
N ARG A 432 40.75 0.78 -1.39
CA ARG A 432 40.43 -0.48 -2.08
C ARG A 432 39.28 -0.31 -3.06
N TYR A 433 38.22 0.37 -2.64
CA TYR A 433 37.09 0.68 -3.50
C TYR A 433 37.49 1.60 -4.67
N SER A 434 38.20 2.70 -4.37
CA SER A 434 38.69 3.65 -5.37
C SER A 434 39.55 2.98 -6.44
N ARG A 435 40.48 2.11 -6.02
CA ARG A 435 41.28 1.30 -6.93
C ARG A 435 40.41 0.46 -7.86
N LYS A 436 39.48 -0.32 -7.32
CA LYS A 436 38.59 -1.19 -8.09
C LYS A 436 37.79 -0.38 -9.12
N MET A 437 37.26 0.78 -8.73
CA MET A 437 36.47 1.64 -9.62
C MET A 437 37.31 2.33 -10.69
N ILE A 438 38.57 2.71 -10.39
CA ILE A 438 39.51 3.18 -11.41
C ILE A 438 39.74 2.09 -12.45
N LEU A 439 40.04 0.85 -12.04
CA LEU A 439 40.24 -0.25 -12.98
C LEU A 439 39.02 -0.47 -13.89
N LEU A 440 37.82 -0.47 -13.30
CA LEU A 440 36.56 -0.66 -14.04
C LEU A 440 36.30 0.48 -15.04
N SER A 441 36.55 1.73 -14.63
CA SER A 441 36.28 2.92 -15.45
C SER A 441 37.38 3.23 -16.48
N SER A 442 38.62 2.77 -16.29
CA SER A 442 39.72 3.05 -17.22
C SER A 442 39.63 2.25 -18.53
N VAL A 443 39.04 1.06 -18.54
CA VAL A 443 38.99 0.22 -19.75
C VAL A 443 37.77 0.52 -20.62
N ASN A 444 38.01 1.06 -21.82
CA ASN A 444 36.96 1.49 -22.75
C ASN A 444 35.96 0.38 -23.10
N ARG A 445 36.46 -0.85 -23.33
CA ARG A 445 35.64 -2.04 -23.68
C ARG A 445 34.61 -2.40 -22.60
N VAL A 446 34.81 -1.95 -21.37
CA VAL A 446 33.91 -2.21 -20.23
C VAL A 446 33.15 -0.96 -19.86
N PHE A 447 33.83 0.19 -19.80
CA PHE A 447 33.26 1.47 -19.40
C PHE A 447 32.11 1.95 -20.28
N TYR A 448 32.28 2.02 -21.62
CA TYR A 448 31.24 2.56 -22.49
C TYR A 448 29.97 1.69 -22.52
N PRO A 449 30.06 0.36 -22.60
CA PRO A 449 28.88 -0.50 -22.52
C PRO A 449 28.16 -0.41 -21.17
N LEU A 450 28.89 -0.32 -20.05
CA LEU A 450 28.27 -0.09 -18.73
C LEU A 450 27.59 1.28 -18.65
N LEU A 451 28.26 2.32 -19.13
CA LEU A 451 27.71 3.67 -19.18
C LEU A 451 26.41 3.71 -20.00
N LEU A 452 26.44 3.17 -21.22
CA LEU A 452 25.27 3.09 -22.10
C LEU A 452 24.16 2.26 -21.47
N PHE A 453 24.50 1.14 -20.83
CA PHE A 453 23.52 0.30 -20.14
C PHE A 453 22.82 1.08 -19.02
N TYR A 454 23.55 1.88 -18.23
CA TYR A 454 22.96 2.62 -17.12
C TYR A 454 22.22 3.88 -17.55
N VAL A 455 22.71 4.57 -18.58
CA VAL A 455 21.96 5.66 -19.22
C VAL A 455 20.65 5.12 -19.79
N TYR A 456 20.67 3.95 -20.43
CA TYR A 456 19.47 3.29 -20.96
C TYR A 456 18.44 2.97 -19.87
N LEU A 457 18.87 2.56 -18.67
CA LEU A 457 17.94 2.34 -17.54
C LEU A 457 17.15 3.59 -17.17
N CYS A 458 17.71 4.79 -17.36
CA CYS A 458 17.01 6.04 -17.08
C CYS A 458 16.08 6.49 -18.23
N ILE A 459 16.17 5.87 -19.41
CA ILE A 459 15.43 6.28 -20.62
C ILE A 459 14.36 5.25 -21.00
N GLY A 460 14.72 3.97 -21.06
CA GLY A 460 13.86 2.89 -21.53
C GLY A 460 13.80 2.75 -23.07
N PRO A 461 12.85 1.94 -23.59
CA PRO A 461 11.84 1.18 -22.84
C PRO A 461 12.44 0.04 -22.03
N TRP A 462 11.86 -0.25 -20.87
CA TRP A 462 12.25 -1.39 -20.03
C TRP A 462 11.65 -2.71 -20.48
N ALA A 463 10.47 -2.66 -21.08
CA ALA A 463 9.81 -3.80 -21.69
C ALA A 463 8.76 -3.36 -22.73
N VAL A 464 8.51 -4.23 -23.71
CA VAL A 464 7.39 -4.13 -24.65
C VAL A 464 6.66 -5.47 -24.64
N GLY A 465 5.36 -5.46 -24.37
CA GLY A 465 4.61 -6.70 -24.31
C GLY A 465 3.13 -6.51 -24.04
N GLU A 466 2.42 -7.62 -23.85
CA GLU A 466 0.99 -7.63 -23.62
C GLU A 466 0.66 -7.33 -22.15
N LEU A 467 0.70 -6.04 -21.82
CA LEU A 467 0.48 -5.54 -20.45
C LEU A 467 -0.98 -5.65 -20.01
N VAL A 468 -1.90 -5.71 -20.98
CA VAL A 468 -3.31 -6.08 -20.83
C VAL A 468 -3.61 -7.04 -21.97
N THR A 469 -4.43 -8.05 -21.73
CA THR A 469 -4.78 -9.07 -22.72
C THR A 469 -5.20 -8.44 -24.04
N ASP A 470 -4.58 -8.89 -25.14
CA ASP A 470 -4.71 -8.36 -26.51
C ASP A 470 -4.24 -6.90 -26.74
N LEU A 471 -3.61 -6.25 -25.76
CA LEU A 471 -3.09 -4.89 -25.88
C LEU A 471 -1.59 -4.85 -25.61
N LEU A 472 -0.82 -4.52 -26.64
CA LEU A 472 0.60 -4.22 -26.50
C LEU A 472 0.81 -2.88 -25.79
N GLY A 473 1.80 -2.85 -24.91
CA GLY A 473 2.22 -1.67 -24.19
C GLY A 473 3.73 -1.59 -24.02
N TRP A 474 4.18 -0.39 -23.67
CA TRP A 474 5.58 -0.03 -23.47
C TRP A 474 5.79 0.46 -22.05
N VAL A 475 6.75 -0.13 -21.36
CA VAL A 475 7.09 0.19 -19.98
C VAL A 475 8.31 1.10 -19.98
N PHE A 476 8.20 2.31 -19.43
CA PHE A 476 9.30 3.28 -19.31
C PHE A 476 9.50 3.69 -17.84
N PRO A 477 10.68 4.16 -17.44
CA PRO A 477 10.90 4.66 -16.07
C PRO A 477 9.91 5.76 -15.67
N TRP A 478 9.37 6.53 -16.62
CA TRP A 478 8.45 7.64 -16.38
C TRP A 478 6.96 7.27 -16.58
N GLY A 479 6.64 6.02 -16.90
CA GLY A 479 5.25 5.55 -17.01
C GLY A 479 5.04 4.44 -18.04
N ILE A 480 3.79 4.02 -18.21
CA ILE A 480 3.41 2.89 -19.04
C ILE A 480 2.50 3.37 -20.17
N TYR A 481 2.87 3.10 -21.42
CA TYR A 481 2.09 3.51 -22.58
C TYR A 481 1.29 2.34 -23.13
N ILE A 482 -0.06 2.44 -23.10
CA ILE A 482 -0.98 1.42 -23.61
C ILE A 482 -2.09 2.12 -24.40
N LYS A 483 -2.37 1.66 -25.63
CA LYS A 483 -3.48 2.16 -26.47
C LYS A 483 -3.51 3.69 -26.62
N GLY A 484 -2.37 4.32 -26.84
CA GLY A 484 -2.30 5.77 -27.03
C GLY A 484 -2.29 6.60 -25.74
N ARG A 485 -2.47 5.96 -24.58
CA ARG A 485 -2.57 6.61 -23.26
C ARG A 485 -1.34 6.34 -22.42
N LEU A 486 -0.88 7.37 -21.72
CA LEU A 486 0.15 7.25 -20.70
C LEU A 486 -0.52 6.99 -19.34
N VAL A 487 -0.33 5.78 -18.83
CA VAL A 487 -0.73 5.39 -17.48
C VAL A 487 0.45 5.67 -16.55
N LYS A 488 0.23 6.56 -15.58
CA LYS A 488 1.21 6.86 -14.53
C LYS A 488 1.03 5.89 -13.39
N ASP A 489 2.06 5.08 -13.14
CA ASP A 489 2.15 4.21 -11.97
C ASP A 489 3.57 4.31 -11.39
N SER A 490 3.67 4.90 -10.21
CA SER A 490 4.96 5.13 -9.53
C SER A 490 5.58 3.85 -8.98
N PHE A 491 4.85 2.72 -8.95
CA PHE A 491 5.44 1.42 -8.60
C PHE A 491 6.51 0.96 -9.59
N ILE A 492 6.54 1.55 -10.80
CA ILE A 492 7.62 1.36 -11.76
C ILE A 492 8.98 1.72 -11.17
N TYR A 493 9.05 2.75 -10.32
CA TYR A 493 10.30 3.14 -9.66
C TYR A 493 10.78 2.08 -8.68
N ALA A 494 9.87 1.40 -7.97
CA ALA A 494 10.21 0.26 -7.11
C ALA A 494 10.82 -0.88 -7.94
N TYR A 495 10.23 -1.15 -9.13
CA TYR A 495 10.72 -2.17 -10.05
C TYR A 495 12.13 -1.85 -10.58
N GLY A 496 12.37 -0.59 -10.96
CA GLY A 496 13.69 -0.10 -11.39
C GLY A 496 14.72 -0.10 -10.26
N PHE A 497 14.34 0.36 -9.07
CA PHE A 497 15.17 0.33 -7.87
C PHE A 497 15.62 -1.10 -7.54
N GLY A 498 14.68 -2.04 -7.49
CA GLY A 498 14.94 -3.45 -7.23
C GLY A 498 15.88 -4.06 -8.28
N GLN A 499 15.69 -3.72 -9.56
CA GLN A 499 16.61 -4.12 -10.63
C GLN A 499 18.04 -3.61 -10.36
N ILE A 500 18.21 -2.31 -10.11
CA ILE A 500 19.55 -1.71 -9.89
C ILE A 500 20.25 -2.33 -8.68
N VAL A 501 19.55 -2.45 -7.55
CA VAL A 501 20.13 -2.94 -6.30
C VAL A 501 20.46 -4.43 -6.36
N THR A 502 19.62 -5.24 -7.01
CA THR A 502 19.81 -6.70 -7.03
C THR A 502 20.62 -7.20 -8.21
N PHE A 503 20.83 -6.37 -9.25
CA PHE A 503 21.57 -6.78 -10.45
C PHE A 503 22.72 -5.84 -10.82
N GLN A 504 22.45 -4.56 -11.11
CA GLN A 504 23.47 -3.65 -11.64
C GLN A 504 24.58 -3.32 -10.64
N LEU A 505 24.24 -3.02 -9.39
CA LEU A 505 25.22 -2.75 -8.34
C LEU A 505 26.09 -3.98 -8.04
N PRO A 506 25.52 -5.20 -7.83
CA PRO A 506 26.30 -6.42 -7.72
C PRO A 506 27.19 -6.69 -8.94
N LEU A 507 26.68 -6.47 -10.16
CA LEU A 507 27.45 -6.64 -11.39
C LEU A 507 28.71 -5.76 -11.37
N ASN A 508 28.59 -4.46 -11.04
CA ASN A 508 29.75 -3.58 -10.93
C ASN A 508 30.79 -4.09 -9.94
N CYS A 509 30.35 -4.52 -8.75
CA CYS A 509 31.23 -5.09 -7.73
C CYS A 509 31.97 -6.34 -8.23
N ILE A 510 31.27 -7.23 -8.93
CA ILE A 510 31.86 -8.47 -9.47
C ILE A 510 32.88 -8.15 -10.57
N LEU A 511 32.53 -7.27 -11.51
CA LEU A 511 33.38 -6.89 -12.63
C LEU A 511 34.65 -6.18 -12.13
N CYS A 512 34.52 -5.23 -11.18
CA CYS A 512 35.66 -4.51 -10.64
C CYS A 512 36.57 -5.39 -9.78
N ASP A 513 36.00 -6.33 -9.01
CA ASP A 513 36.76 -7.31 -8.22
C ASP A 513 37.56 -8.23 -9.11
N ARG A 514 36.99 -8.66 -10.25
CA ARG A 514 37.70 -9.49 -11.22
C ARG A 514 38.91 -8.74 -11.80
N LEU A 515 38.72 -7.50 -12.25
CA LEU A 515 39.83 -6.69 -12.79
C LEU A 515 40.92 -6.44 -11.73
N ASN A 516 40.52 -6.13 -10.50
CA ASN A 516 41.45 -5.93 -9.39
C ASN A 516 42.27 -7.20 -9.10
N LYS A 517 41.61 -8.36 -9.05
CA LYS A 517 42.30 -9.63 -8.81
C LYS A 517 43.27 -9.97 -9.93
N LYS A 518 42.89 -9.69 -11.19
CA LYS A 518 43.78 -9.86 -12.36
C LYS A 518 45.03 -8.99 -12.29
N MET A 519 44.92 -7.77 -11.77
CA MET A 519 46.08 -6.90 -11.60
C MET A 519 47.01 -7.33 -10.46
N GLN A 520 46.47 -8.02 -9.44
CA GLN A 520 47.23 -8.50 -8.27
C GLN A 520 47.97 -9.83 -8.51
N ILE A 521 47.55 -10.61 -9.51
CA ILE A 521 48.11 -11.94 -9.79
C ILE A 521 49.38 -11.83 -10.65
N LEU A 522 50.38 -12.66 -10.32
CA LEU A 522 51.62 -12.76 -11.07
C LEU A 522 51.39 -13.40 -12.46
N PRO A 523 51.89 -12.82 -13.55
CA PRO A 523 51.59 -13.23 -14.92
C PRO A 523 52.06 -14.65 -15.31
N ASN A 524 52.87 -15.34 -14.49
CA ASN A 524 53.51 -16.63 -14.83
C ASN A 524 52.96 -17.84 -14.05
N MET A 525 51.85 -17.71 -13.33
CA MET A 525 51.25 -18.83 -12.57
C MET A 525 50.12 -19.49 -13.38
N GLN A 526 50.24 -20.80 -13.64
CA GLN A 526 49.14 -21.60 -14.16
C GLN A 526 48.26 -22.10 -13.02
N TYR A 527 46.96 -21.89 -13.13
CA TYR A 527 45.98 -22.31 -12.13
C TYR A 527 45.10 -23.42 -12.71
N THR A 528 44.76 -24.42 -11.90
CA THR A 528 43.71 -25.38 -12.23
C THR A 528 42.34 -24.75 -11.97
N PHE A 529 41.25 -25.41 -12.39
CA PHE A 529 39.89 -24.94 -12.12
C PHE A 529 39.67 -24.70 -10.62
N PHE A 530 40.09 -25.65 -9.77
CA PHE A 530 39.92 -25.59 -8.32
C PHE A 530 40.93 -24.69 -7.59
N THR A 531 42.12 -24.47 -8.16
CA THR A 531 43.13 -23.55 -7.57
C THR A 531 43.04 -22.15 -8.15
N SER A 532 42.07 -21.89 -9.03
CA SER A 532 41.90 -20.59 -9.66
C SER A 532 41.55 -19.55 -8.59
N PRO A 533 42.34 -18.47 -8.45
CA PRO A 533 42.02 -17.39 -7.53
C PRO A 533 40.68 -16.73 -7.90
N TYR A 534 40.16 -17.02 -9.07
CA TYR A 534 38.95 -16.45 -9.63
C TYR A 534 37.66 -17.18 -9.26
N ILE A 535 37.73 -18.43 -8.79
CA ILE A 535 36.57 -19.33 -8.69
C ILE A 535 35.40 -18.74 -7.90
N TYR A 536 35.68 -18.08 -6.77
CA TYR A 536 34.64 -17.44 -5.95
C TYR A 536 33.94 -16.28 -6.69
N ILE A 537 34.68 -15.47 -7.45
CA ILE A 537 34.10 -14.37 -8.23
C ILE A 537 33.25 -14.94 -9.36
N ASP A 538 33.71 -16.01 -10.01
CA ASP A 538 32.98 -16.72 -11.05
C ASP A 538 31.66 -17.29 -10.50
N MET A 539 31.69 -17.92 -9.32
CA MET A 539 30.50 -18.43 -8.64
C MET A 539 29.49 -17.34 -8.32
N ILE A 540 29.92 -16.20 -7.74
CA ILE A 540 29.00 -15.07 -7.47
C ILE A 540 28.40 -14.53 -8.77
N PHE A 541 29.19 -14.42 -9.83
CA PHE A 541 28.68 -14.01 -11.14
C PHE A 541 27.60 -14.97 -11.65
N PHE A 542 27.82 -16.29 -11.56
CA PHE A 542 26.80 -17.26 -11.95
C PHE A 542 25.54 -17.19 -11.08
N ILE A 543 25.67 -16.97 -9.77
CA ILE A 543 24.52 -16.75 -8.88
C ILE A 543 23.75 -15.50 -9.32
N LEU A 544 24.43 -14.42 -9.68
CA LEU A 544 23.79 -13.20 -10.18
C LEU A 544 23.02 -13.44 -11.49
N ILE A 545 23.58 -14.23 -12.41
CA ILE A 545 22.90 -14.62 -13.65
C ILE A 545 21.68 -15.51 -13.35
N ILE A 546 21.79 -16.48 -12.44
CA ILE A 546 20.66 -17.33 -12.01
C ILE A 546 19.54 -16.46 -11.41
N TRP A 547 19.89 -15.51 -10.54
CA TRP A 547 18.93 -14.56 -9.99
C TRP A 547 18.18 -13.78 -11.08
N GLN A 548 18.92 -13.29 -12.09
CA GLN A 548 18.33 -12.56 -13.20
C GLN A 548 17.45 -13.45 -14.08
N ILE A 549 17.81 -14.72 -14.28
CA ILE A 549 16.97 -15.72 -14.96
C ILE A 549 15.67 -15.94 -14.17
N VAL A 550 15.73 -16.09 -12.85
CA VAL A 550 14.53 -16.19 -12.00
C VAL A 550 13.65 -14.94 -12.15
N CYS A 551 14.24 -13.75 -12.15
CA CYS A 551 13.51 -12.51 -12.43
C CYS A 551 12.85 -12.51 -13.83
N CYS A 552 13.52 -13.05 -14.86
CA CYS A 552 12.94 -13.21 -16.19
C CYS A 552 11.77 -14.21 -16.19
N LEU A 553 11.87 -15.31 -15.43
CA LEU A 553 10.79 -16.29 -15.31
C LEU A 553 9.56 -15.72 -14.60
N TRP A 554 9.74 -14.88 -13.57
CA TRP A 554 8.64 -14.13 -12.96
C TRP A 554 8.01 -13.14 -13.94
N PHE A 555 8.84 -12.42 -14.70
CA PHE A 555 8.35 -11.49 -15.71
C PHE A 555 7.59 -12.21 -16.83
N PHE A 556 8.06 -13.39 -17.24
CA PHE A 556 7.36 -14.28 -18.16
C PHE A 556 6.01 -14.74 -17.61
N GLY A 557 5.94 -15.17 -16.35
CA GLY A 557 4.68 -15.58 -15.73
C GLY A 557 3.63 -14.46 -15.66
N ALA A 558 4.09 -13.21 -15.55
CA ALA A 558 3.24 -12.02 -15.53
C ALA A 558 2.78 -11.57 -16.92
N TYR A 559 3.69 -11.44 -17.89
CA TYR A 559 3.45 -10.77 -19.17
C TYR A 559 3.73 -11.60 -20.43
N GLY A 560 4.14 -12.86 -20.27
CA GLY A 560 4.36 -13.79 -21.38
C GLY A 560 5.65 -13.58 -22.17
N TRP A 561 5.73 -14.25 -23.33
CA TRP A 561 6.95 -14.33 -24.14
C TRP A 561 7.35 -13.01 -24.79
N ILE A 562 6.38 -12.22 -25.28
CA ILE A 562 6.69 -10.94 -25.97
C ILE A 562 7.44 -10.02 -25.01
N ALA A 563 6.90 -9.82 -23.80
CA ALA A 563 7.52 -9.00 -22.76
C ALA A 563 8.91 -9.54 -22.35
N THR A 564 9.07 -10.86 -22.30
CA THR A 564 10.34 -11.47 -21.90
C THR A 564 11.40 -11.29 -22.98
N ILE A 565 11.06 -11.52 -24.26
CA ILE A 565 12.00 -11.36 -25.39
C ILE A 565 12.34 -9.88 -25.58
N PHE A 566 11.33 -9.01 -25.57
CA PHE A 566 11.46 -7.56 -25.66
C PHE A 566 11.46 -6.91 -24.27
N GLY A 567 12.19 -7.52 -23.34
CA GLY A 567 12.39 -7.02 -21.98
C GLY A 567 13.82 -6.57 -21.74
N PRO A 568 14.28 -5.43 -22.30
CA PRO A 568 15.63 -4.93 -22.12
C PRO A 568 16.11 -4.90 -20.67
N LEU A 569 15.22 -4.50 -19.76
CA LEU A 569 15.52 -4.41 -18.33
C LEU A 569 15.88 -5.76 -17.71
N LYS A 570 15.24 -6.84 -18.17
CA LYS A 570 15.38 -8.18 -17.59
C LYS A 570 16.28 -9.08 -18.43
N THR A 571 15.83 -9.45 -19.63
CA THR A 571 16.48 -10.48 -20.44
C THR A 571 17.74 -9.95 -21.13
N TRP A 572 17.73 -8.71 -21.66
CA TRP A 572 18.92 -8.17 -22.33
C TRP A 572 20.07 -7.88 -21.35
N SER A 573 19.74 -7.54 -20.10
CA SER A 573 20.68 -7.43 -18.98
C SER A 573 21.54 -8.70 -18.81
N ILE A 574 20.99 -9.90 -19.05
CA ILE A 574 21.76 -11.16 -19.01
C ILE A 574 22.81 -11.18 -20.11
N PHE A 575 22.42 -10.88 -21.35
CA PHE A 575 23.34 -10.88 -22.49
C PHE A 575 24.45 -9.84 -22.34
N ILE A 576 24.11 -8.63 -21.88
CA ILE A 576 25.08 -7.57 -21.61
C ILE A 576 26.04 -8.02 -20.51
N ALA A 577 25.55 -8.61 -19.41
CA ALA A 577 26.40 -9.09 -18.32
C ALA A 577 27.33 -10.23 -18.76
N LEU A 578 26.84 -11.20 -19.51
CA LEU A 578 27.64 -12.30 -20.06
C LEU A 578 28.71 -11.79 -21.04
N TRP A 579 28.35 -10.83 -21.87
CA TRP A 579 29.28 -10.19 -22.79
C TRP A 579 30.37 -9.42 -22.03
N LEU A 580 30.01 -8.55 -21.08
CA LEU A 580 30.94 -7.82 -20.23
C LEU A 580 31.90 -8.76 -19.47
N TRP A 581 31.35 -9.86 -18.95
CA TRP A 581 32.12 -10.87 -18.26
C TRP A 581 33.15 -11.55 -19.17
N ASN A 582 32.75 -11.91 -20.40
CA ASN A 582 33.64 -12.47 -21.40
C ASN A 582 34.73 -11.46 -21.81
N GLU A 583 34.38 -10.19 -21.99
CA GLU A 583 35.33 -9.13 -22.31
C GLU A 583 36.38 -8.97 -21.20
N ILE A 584 35.97 -8.95 -19.93
CA ILE A 584 36.91 -8.88 -18.79
C ILE A 584 37.88 -10.06 -18.73
N ARG A 585 37.43 -11.26 -19.15
CA ARG A 585 38.32 -12.43 -19.23
C ARG A 585 39.38 -12.25 -20.32
N LYS A 586 39.05 -11.60 -21.44
CA LYS A 586 39.95 -11.36 -22.58
C LYS A 586 40.94 -10.21 -22.37
N ILE A 587 40.60 -9.21 -21.56
CA ILE A 587 41.49 -8.05 -21.30
C ILE A 587 42.85 -8.52 -20.76
N SER A 588 43.95 -8.16 -21.42
CA SER A 588 45.29 -8.54 -20.93
C SER A 588 45.73 -7.68 -19.73
N ILE A 589 46.70 -8.16 -18.94
CA ILE A 589 47.28 -7.34 -17.86
C ILE A 589 47.99 -6.10 -18.41
N ASN A 590 48.58 -6.19 -19.61
CA ASN A 590 49.21 -5.05 -20.28
C ASN A 590 48.18 -4.01 -20.69
N GLU A 591 47.04 -4.44 -21.24
CA GLU A 591 45.92 -3.55 -21.58
C GLU A 591 45.39 -2.82 -20.33
N LEU A 592 45.27 -3.52 -19.20
CA LEU A 592 44.90 -2.89 -17.92
C LEU A 592 45.93 -1.86 -17.45
N ARG A 593 47.21 -2.19 -17.53
CA ARG A 593 48.31 -1.29 -17.16
C ARG A 593 48.38 -0.07 -18.09
N CYS A 594 48.16 -0.23 -19.39
CA CYS A 594 48.04 0.89 -20.33
C CYS A 594 46.84 1.77 -20.00
N ALA A 595 45.66 1.17 -19.82
CA ALA A 595 44.41 1.89 -19.55
C ALA A 595 44.49 2.74 -18.27
N THR A 596 45.24 2.27 -17.27
CA THR A 596 45.43 2.91 -15.97
C THR A 596 46.67 3.80 -15.89
N GLY A 597 47.46 3.91 -16.97
CA GLY A 597 48.72 4.67 -16.97
C GLY A 597 49.88 4.03 -16.18
N ALA A 598 49.76 2.76 -15.79
CA ALA A 598 50.79 2.04 -15.04
C ALA A 598 51.97 1.56 -15.93
N MET A 599 51.80 1.46 -17.25
CA MET A 599 52.88 1.04 -18.17
C MET A 599 53.93 2.12 -18.47
N GLU A 600 53.62 3.41 -18.37
CA GLU A 600 54.58 4.51 -18.56
C GLU A 600 55.78 4.47 -17.57
N LYS A 601 55.70 3.63 -16.53
CA LYS A 601 56.74 3.51 -15.48
C LYS A 601 57.64 2.28 -15.58
N LEU A 602 57.28 1.23 -16.33
CA LEU A 602 58.20 0.09 -16.52
C LEU A 602 59.36 0.46 -17.46
N ASN A 603 59.22 1.52 -18.25
CA ASN A 603 60.23 2.02 -19.18
C ASN A 603 60.97 3.27 -18.65
N GLN A 604 60.70 3.74 -17.42
CA GLN A 604 61.35 4.91 -16.80
C GLN A 604 62.16 4.57 -15.54
N ASN A 605 62.27 3.28 -15.18
CA ASN A 605 63.11 2.79 -14.09
C ASN A 605 64.12 1.78 -14.62
#